data_AF-A0A938M5N3-F1
#
_entry.id   AF-A0A938M5N3-F1
#
_cell.length_a   1.000
_cell.length_b   1.000
_cell.length_c   1.000
_cell.angle_alpha   90.00
_cell.angle_beta   90.00
_cell.angle_gamma   90.00
#
_symmetry.space_group_name_H-M   'P 1'
#
loop_
_entity.id
_entity.type
_entity.pdbx_description
1 polymer ?
#
loop_
_entity_poly.entity_id
_entity_poly.type
_entity_poly.pdbx_seq_one_letter_code
_entity_poly.pdbx_strand_id
1 'polypeptide(L)'
;VGREKPTKHDCGAIYDILAPTKNMAKPAGKWQTAVITCKDNLITIALNGEKICEMDLNQWTEAGKNPDGSKNKFKYAYKDLPRKGHIGFQDHGHRVWYRNIKLKPLKP
;
A
#
# COMPACT_ATOMS: atom_id res chain seq x y z
N VAL A 1 15.43 -5.05 -10.26
CA VAL A 1 14.43 -5.95 -9.64
C VAL A 1 14.36 -5.61 -8.15
N GLY A 2 13.22 -5.79 -7.50
CA GLY A 2 13.07 -5.46 -6.05
C GLY A 2 13.91 -6.36 -5.14
N ARG A 3 13.91 -6.09 -3.84
CA ARG A 3 14.62 -6.90 -2.82
C ARG A 3 13.96 -8.27 -2.62
N GLU A 4 14.74 -9.30 -2.26
CA GLU A 4 14.18 -10.61 -1.87
C GLU A 4 13.32 -10.49 -0.60
N LYS A 5 13.84 -9.77 0.40
CA LYS A 5 13.12 -9.35 1.60
C LYS A 5 12.75 -7.87 1.46
N PRO A 6 11.53 -7.55 1.03
CA PRO A 6 11.11 -6.17 0.86
C PRO A 6 10.92 -5.46 2.20
N THR A 7 11.03 -4.15 2.16
CA THR A 7 10.85 -3.24 3.29
C THR A 7 9.64 -2.33 3.03
N LYS A 8 9.30 -1.48 4.00
CA LYS A 8 8.25 -0.46 3.89
C LYS A 8 8.52 0.66 2.86
N HIS A 9 9.65 0.60 2.14
CA HIS A 9 9.99 1.52 1.06
C HIS A 9 10.08 0.83 -0.31
N ASP A 10 9.73 -0.46 -0.39
CA ASP A 10 9.77 -1.23 -1.64
C ASP A 10 8.38 -1.33 -2.31
N CYS A 11 8.35 -1.75 -3.57
CA CYS A 11 7.13 -1.86 -4.36
C CYS A 11 6.08 -2.75 -3.68
N GLY A 12 4.84 -2.24 -3.59
CA GLY A 12 3.73 -2.93 -2.95
C GLY A 12 3.58 -2.67 -1.46
N ALA A 13 4.53 -1.98 -0.82
CA ALA A 13 4.38 -1.53 0.56
C ALA A 13 3.24 -0.51 0.71
N ILE A 14 2.63 -0.50 1.89
CA ILE A 14 1.95 0.70 2.39
C ILE A 14 3.08 1.59 2.91
N TYR A 15 3.43 2.61 2.11
CA TYR A 15 4.69 3.34 2.24
C TYR A 15 4.96 3.81 3.68
N ASP A 16 6.12 3.43 4.21
CA ASP A 16 6.62 3.73 5.57
C ASP A 16 5.77 3.16 6.74
N ILE A 17 4.75 2.35 6.43
CA ILE A 17 3.77 1.80 7.38
C ILE A 17 3.90 0.29 7.48
N LEU A 18 3.74 -0.41 6.36
CA LEU A 18 3.70 -1.88 6.32
C LEU A 18 4.46 -2.38 5.10
N ALA A 19 5.48 -3.21 5.36
CA ALA A 19 6.21 -3.90 4.31
C ALA A 19 5.35 -5.02 3.70
N PRO A 20 5.50 -5.32 2.40
CA PRO A 20 4.85 -6.47 1.82
C PRO A 20 5.50 -7.76 2.33
N THR A 21 4.74 -8.83 2.44
CA THR A 21 5.24 -10.13 2.94
C THR A 21 6.23 -10.79 1.98
N LYS A 22 6.18 -10.42 0.69
CA LYS A 22 7.08 -10.92 -0.35
C LYS A 22 7.15 -9.94 -1.53
N ASN A 23 8.26 -9.99 -2.24
CA ASN A 23 8.44 -9.21 -3.46
C ASN A 23 7.85 -9.94 -4.67
N MET A 24 6.76 -9.39 -5.20
CA MET A 24 6.10 -9.89 -6.40
C MET A 24 6.31 -8.99 -7.61
N ALA A 25 7.22 -8.01 -7.55
CA ALA A 25 7.46 -7.08 -8.63
C ALA A 25 8.24 -7.75 -9.78
N LYS A 26 7.69 -7.65 -10.98
CA LYS A 26 8.40 -8.01 -12.22
C LYS A 26 9.52 -6.99 -12.52
N PRO A 27 10.49 -7.31 -13.40
CA PRO A 27 11.51 -6.36 -13.84
C PRO A 27 10.93 -5.06 -14.42
N ALA A 28 11.74 -3.99 -14.40
CA ALA A 28 11.37 -2.70 -14.98
C ALA A 28 10.99 -2.83 -16.47
N GLY A 29 10.02 -2.04 -16.92
CA GLY A 29 9.46 -2.11 -18.27
C GLY A 29 8.42 -3.22 -18.49
N LYS A 30 8.21 -4.12 -17.50
CA LYS A 30 7.10 -5.08 -17.54
C LYS A 30 5.89 -4.53 -16.79
N TRP A 31 4.70 -4.82 -17.33
CA TRP A 31 3.45 -4.44 -16.70
C TRP A 31 3.22 -5.22 -15.39
N GLN A 32 2.94 -4.47 -14.33
CA GLN A 32 2.47 -4.99 -13.05
C GLN A 32 0.94 -4.96 -13.03
N THR A 33 0.32 -5.89 -12.30
CA THR A 33 -1.11 -5.85 -11.97
C THR A 33 -1.24 -5.66 -10.47
N ALA A 34 -1.88 -4.58 -10.03
CA ALA A 34 -2.18 -4.34 -8.62
C ALA A 34 -3.69 -4.33 -8.40
N VAL A 35 -4.13 -5.01 -7.34
CA VAL A 35 -5.50 -4.93 -6.82
C VAL A 35 -5.41 -4.43 -5.40
N ILE A 36 -5.96 -3.24 -5.16
CA ILE A 36 -6.02 -2.63 -3.84
C ILE A 36 -7.49 -2.69 -3.40
N THR A 37 -7.74 -3.35 -2.28
CA THR A 37 -9.09 -3.43 -1.70
C THR A 37 -9.10 -2.66 -0.40
N CYS A 38 -9.90 -1.59 -0.34
CA CYS A 38 -10.13 -0.80 0.85
C CYS A 38 -11.56 -1.06 1.35
N LYS A 39 -11.70 -1.90 2.38
CA LYS A 39 -13.00 -2.21 3.01
C LYS A 39 -12.99 -1.65 4.44
N ASP A 40 -13.50 -0.43 4.57
CA ASP A 40 -13.45 0.34 5.82
C ASP A 40 -12.03 0.40 6.41
N ASN A 41 -11.78 -0.22 7.57
CA ASN A 41 -10.47 -0.28 8.22
C ASN A 41 -9.51 -1.32 7.62
N LEU A 42 -10.02 -2.27 6.83
CA LEU A 42 -9.22 -3.34 6.25
C LEU A 42 -8.71 -2.96 4.85
N ILE A 43 -7.39 -2.85 4.71
CA ILE A 43 -6.72 -2.63 3.43
C ILE A 43 -5.93 -3.88 3.06
N THR A 44 -6.13 -4.36 1.84
CA THR A 44 -5.30 -5.41 1.25
C THR A 44 -4.72 -4.97 -0.08
N ILE A 45 -3.50 -5.46 -0.37
CA ILE A 45 -2.84 -5.26 -1.65
C ILE A 45 -2.48 -6.63 -2.20
N ALA A 46 -2.96 -6.93 -3.40
CA ALA A 46 -2.46 -8.03 -4.21
C ALA A 46 -1.65 -7.49 -5.39
N LEU A 47 -0.45 -8.01 -5.57
CA LEU A 47 0.45 -7.64 -6.67
C LEU A 47 0.75 -8.89 -7.51
N ASN A 48 0.48 -8.80 -8.80
CA ASN A 48 0.63 -9.88 -9.77
C ASN A 48 -0.05 -11.19 -9.35
N GLY A 49 -1.24 -11.08 -8.74
CA GLY A 49 -2.07 -12.23 -8.34
C GLY A 49 -1.84 -12.73 -6.92
N GLU A 50 -0.83 -12.21 -6.22
CA GLU A 50 -0.48 -12.64 -4.87
C GLU A 50 -0.80 -11.57 -3.84
N LYS A 51 -1.46 -11.93 -2.73
CA LYS A 51 -1.73 -11.01 -1.62
C LYS A 51 -0.43 -10.75 -0.85
N ILE A 52 0.04 -9.51 -0.88
CA ILE A 52 1.32 -9.10 -0.29
C ILE A 52 1.16 -8.21 0.94
N CYS A 53 0.02 -7.54 1.11
CA CYS A 53 -0.29 -6.76 2.31
C CYS A 53 -1.71 -7.03 2.79
N GLU A 54 -1.87 -7.04 4.10
CA GLU A 54 -3.14 -7.02 4.81
C GLU A 54 -2.96 -6.19 6.07
N MET A 55 -3.78 -5.15 6.22
CA MET A 55 -3.64 -4.15 7.27
C MET A 55 -5.01 -3.81 7.84
N ASP A 56 -5.11 -3.83 9.16
CA ASP A 56 -6.19 -3.18 9.89
C ASP A 56 -5.71 -1.80 10.38
N LEU A 57 -6.26 -0.73 9.80
CA LEU A 57 -5.94 0.66 10.17
C LEU A 57 -6.12 0.93 11.67
N ASN A 58 -7.05 0.23 12.32
CA ASN A 58 -7.33 0.43 13.75
C ASN A 58 -6.15 0.05 14.65
N GLN A 59 -5.16 -0.70 14.14
CA GLN A 59 -3.96 -1.06 14.91
C GLN A 59 -2.92 0.08 14.94
N TRP A 60 -2.99 1.06 14.04
CA TRP A 60 -2.10 2.23 14.03
C TRP A 60 -2.71 3.37 14.85
N THR A 61 -2.63 3.22 16.17
CA THR A 61 -3.24 4.12 17.16
C THR A 61 -2.39 5.33 17.53
N GLU A 62 -1.08 5.30 17.22
CA GLU A 62 -0.13 6.34 17.61
C GLU A 62 0.45 7.03 16.35
N ALA A 63 0.48 8.36 16.35
CA ALA A 63 1.12 9.12 15.29
C ALA A 63 2.64 8.85 15.26
N GLY A 64 3.21 8.75 14.06
CA GLY A 64 4.65 8.56 13.89
C GLY A 64 5.18 7.17 14.26
N LYS A 65 4.31 6.19 14.52
CA LYS A 65 4.70 4.85 14.96
C LYS A 65 3.82 3.74 14.38
N ASN A 66 4.43 2.60 14.09
CA ASN A 66 3.78 1.39 13.62
C ASN A 66 3.52 0.42 14.80
N PRO A 67 2.61 -0.57 14.66
CA PRO A 67 2.29 -1.54 15.70
C PRO A 67 3.50 -2.37 16.19
N ASP A 68 4.49 -2.57 15.31
CA ASP A 68 5.75 -3.26 15.64
C ASP A 68 6.75 -2.38 16.42
N GLY A 69 6.36 -1.14 16.75
CA GLY A 69 7.20 -0.17 17.45
C GLY A 69 8.14 0.64 16.55
N SER A 70 8.22 0.34 15.24
CA SER A 70 9.03 1.12 14.31
C SER A 70 8.44 2.51 14.07
N LYS A 71 9.29 3.50 13.83
CA LYS A 71 8.83 4.86 13.50
C LYS A 71 8.29 4.94 12.07
N ASN A 72 7.30 5.79 11.85
CA ASN A 72 6.86 6.24 10.52
C ASN A 72 6.80 7.77 10.45
N LYS A 73 6.73 8.33 9.24
CA LYS A 73 6.80 9.78 9.00
C LYS A 73 5.50 10.54 9.22
N PHE A 74 4.39 9.87 9.53
CA PHE A 74 3.06 10.47 9.46
C PHE A 74 2.68 11.14 10.77
N LYS A 75 2.15 12.36 10.68
CA LYS A 75 1.80 13.21 11.84
C LYS A 75 0.48 12.85 12.50
N TYR A 76 -0.31 11.98 11.88
CA TYR A 76 -1.59 11.52 12.38
C TYR A 76 -1.55 10.01 12.53
N ALA A 77 -2.23 9.49 13.56
CA ALA A 77 -2.46 8.07 13.69
C ALA A 77 -3.32 7.60 12.50
N TYR A 78 -2.95 6.48 11.88
CA TYR A 78 -3.66 5.98 10.70
C TYR A 78 -5.09 5.56 11.03
N LYS A 79 -5.35 5.12 12.27
CA LYS A 79 -6.70 4.86 12.77
C LYS A 79 -7.64 6.05 12.59
N ASP A 80 -7.15 7.27 12.65
CA ASP A 80 -7.98 8.48 12.65
C ASP A 80 -8.21 9.07 11.25
N LEU A 81 -7.59 8.49 10.20
CA LEU A 81 -7.77 8.97 8.83
C LEU A 81 -9.19 8.73 8.32
N PRO A 82 -9.77 9.63 7.50
CA PRO A 82 -11.07 9.41 6.88
C PRO A 82 -11.15 8.08 6.11
N ARG A 83 -12.27 7.37 6.23
CA ARG A 83 -12.51 6.07 5.56
C ARG A 83 -12.91 6.20 4.08
N LYS A 84 -13.02 7.43 3.58
CA LYS A 84 -13.37 7.76 2.20
C LYS A 84 -12.52 8.95 1.74
N GLY A 85 -12.19 8.97 0.46
CA GLY A 85 -11.37 10.02 -0.14
C GLY A 85 -11.21 9.82 -1.64
N HIS A 86 -10.25 10.56 -2.22
CA HIS A 86 -9.94 10.50 -3.64
C HIS A 86 -8.82 9.49 -3.93
N ILE A 87 -8.78 9.02 -5.18
CA ILE A 87 -7.67 8.23 -5.72
C ILE A 87 -6.78 9.16 -6.53
N GLY A 88 -5.47 9.06 -6.33
CA GLY A 88 -4.48 9.83 -7.06
C GLY A 88 -3.27 9.00 -7.44
N PHE A 89 -2.53 9.47 -8.45
CA PHE A 89 -1.25 8.91 -8.88
C PHE A 89 -0.14 9.90 -8.56
N GLN A 90 0.94 9.42 -7.98
CA GLN A 90 2.02 10.27 -7.51
C GLN A 90 2.95 10.66 -8.67
N ASP A 91 3.31 11.95 -8.73
CA ASP A 91 4.53 12.40 -9.39
C ASP A 91 5.66 12.42 -8.36
N HIS A 92 6.74 11.69 -8.65
CA HIS A 92 7.93 11.60 -7.81
C HIS A 92 9.21 11.74 -8.66
N GLY A 93 9.16 12.52 -9.75
CA GLY A 93 10.33 12.82 -10.57
C GLY A 93 10.79 11.70 -11.51
N HIS A 94 10.05 10.60 -11.59
CA HIS A 94 10.34 9.48 -12.49
C HIS A 94 9.13 9.14 -13.36
N ARG A 95 9.37 8.70 -14.59
CA ARG A 95 8.31 8.30 -15.51
C ARG A 95 7.68 6.99 -15.07
N VAL A 96 6.35 6.98 -15.01
CA VAL A 96 5.52 5.81 -14.77
C VAL A 96 4.33 5.84 -15.71
N TRP A 97 3.90 4.67 -16.17
CA TRP A 97 2.74 4.53 -17.05
C TRP A 97 1.69 3.64 -16.39
N TYR A 98 0.43 4.01 -16.55
CA TYR A 98 -0.71 3.28 -16.03
C TYR A 98 -1.65 2.88 -17.17
N ARG A 99 -2.32 1.74 -17.02
CA ARG A 99 -3.39 1.31 -17.93
C ARG A 99 -4.40 0.46 -17.16
N ASN A 100 -5.60 0.30 -17.72
CA ASN A 100 -6.66 -0.55 -17.16
C ASN A 100 -7.06 -0.17 -15.72
N ILE A 101 -7.08 1.13 -15.41
CA ILE A 101 -7.53 1.62 -14.11
C ILE A 101 -9.04 1.44 -14.03
N LYS A 102 -9.50 0.66 -13.05
CA LYS A 102 -10.91 0.36 -12.80
C LYS A 102 -11.21 0.53 -11.33
N LEU A 103 -12.41 0.99 -11.02
CA LEU A 103 -12.91 1.14 -9.66
C LEU A 103 -14.21 0.35 -9.51
N LYS A 104 -14.30 -0.43 -8.43
CA LYS A 104 -15.53 -1.12 -8.04
C LYS A 104 -15.89 -0.70 -6.62
N PRO A 105 -17.01 0.00 -6.39
CA PRO A 105 -17.51 0.24 -5.04
C PRO A 105 -17.78 -1.09 -4.32
N LEU A 106 -17.39 -1.16 -3.05
CA LEU A 106 -17.70 -2.30 -2.19
C LEU A 106 -19.05 -2.07 -1.50
N LYS A 107 -19.77 -3.17 -1.24
CA LYS A 107 -20.96 -3.10 -0.39
C LYS A 107 -20.53 -2.80 1.06
N PRO A 108 -21.34 -2.05 1.83
CA PRO A 108 -21.12 -1.85 3.26
C PRO A 108 -20.92 -3.18 3.99
#